data_AF-A0A7L5Z940-F1
#
_entry.id   AF-A0A7L5Z940-F1
#
_cell.length_a   1.000
_cell.length_b   1.000
_cell.length_c   1.000
_cell.angle_alpha   90.00
_cell.angle_beta   90.00
_cell.angle_gamma   90.00
#
_symmetry.space_group_name_H-M   'P 1'
#
loop_
_entity.id
_entity.type
_entity.pdbx_description
1 polymer ?
#
loop_
_entity_poly.entity_id
_entity_poly.type
_entity_poly.pdbx_seq_one_letter_code
_entity_poly.pdbx_strand_id
1 'polypeptide(L)'
;MRRPYTVRSSQIWDQARAAYLAGEPASRVCQRFNLGLSALRKRAKAEGWRRQDQPDDSPGRAPYNRRWGSTTVQLIGVARAQAVRAIRQGRVSEAEAWLQEIRRLEQLALSDHLQTRRVR
;
A
#
# COMPACT_ATOMS: atom_id res chain seq x y z
N MET A 1 -17.39 26.62 -17.89
CA MET A 1 -18.33 26.57 -16.73
C MET A 1 -17.55 26.25 -15.46
N ARG A 2 -17.43 27.20 -14.53
CA ARG A 2 -16.74 27.01 -13.24
C ARG A 2 -17.73 26.34 -12.27
N ARG A 3 -17.44 25.14 -11.77
CA ARG A 3 -18.29 24.48 -10.77
C ARG A 3 -18.40 25.40 -9.54
N PRO A 4 -19.61 25.65 -9.00
CA PRO A 4 -19.77 26.46 -7.79
C PRO A 4 -18.95 25.83 -6.66
N TYR A 5 -18.07 26.62 -6.04
CA TYR A 5 -17.22 26.17 -4.95
C TYR A 5 -18.06 26.13 -3.67
N THR A 6 -18.74 25.01 -3.41
CA THR A 6 -19.51 24.84 -2.18
C THR A 6 -18.55 24.54 -1.03
N VAL A 7 -18.33 25.53 -0.16
CA VAL A 7 -17.68 25.30 1.14
C VAL A 7 -18.56 24.32 1.92
N ARG A 8 -18.03 23.13 2.21
CA ARG A 8 -18.77 22.13 2.99
C ARG A 8 -18.79 22.52 4.46
N SER A 9 -19.91 22.27 5.12
CA SER A 9 -20.09 22.52 6.54
C SER A 9 -19.01 21.81 7.36
N SER A 10 -18.64 22.40 8.51
CA SER A 10 -17.70 21.81 9.48
C SER A 10 -18.10 20.37 9.83
N GLN A 11 -19.40 20.13 10.02
CA GLN A 11 -19.96 18.81 10.33
C GLN A 11 -19.62 17.73 9.30
N ILE A 12 -19.59 18.04 8.00
CA ILE A 12 -19.19 17.06 6.97
C ILE A 12 -17.69 16.74 7.07
N TRP A 13 -16.88 17.75 7.41
CA TRP A 13 -15.45 17.56 7.60
C TRP A 13 -15.13 16.75 8.85
N ASP A 14 -15.89 16.92 9.93
CA ASP A 14 -15.74 16.12 11.15
C ASP A 14 -16.09 14.65 10.91
N GLN A 15 -17.18 14.38 10.17
CA GLN A 15 -17.55 13.02 9.76
C GLN A 15 -16.51 12.40 8.81
N ALA A 16 -16.00 13.17 7.86
CA ALA A 16 -14.95 12.71 6.95
C ALA A 16 -13.64 12.43 7.70
N ARG A 17 -13.29 13.24 8.71
CA ARG A 17 -12.15 13.01 9.60
C ARG A 17 -12.33 11.72 10.38
N ALA A 18 -13.48 11.52 11.01
CA ALA A 18 -13.77 10.31 11.78
C ALA A 18 -13.66 9.06 10.90
N ALA A 19 -14.24 9.07 9.69
CA ALA A 19 -14.14 7.97 8.73
C ALA A 19 -12.70 7.73 8.26
N TYR A 20 -11.96 8.80 7.96
CA TYR A 20 -10.56 8.72 7.54
C TYR A 20 -9.64 8.17 8.64
N LEU A 21 -9.86 8.57 9.89
CA LEU A 21 -9.12 8.07 11.06
C LEU A 21 -9.54 6.64 11.44
N ALA A 22 -10.78 6.24 11.16
CA ALA A 22 -11.25 4.86 11.34
C ALA A 22 -10.61 3.86 10.35
N GLY A 23 -9.79 4.33 9.41
CA GLY A 23 -9.10 3.49 8.43
C GLY A 23 -9.79 3.38 7.07
N GLU A 24 -10.88 4.13 6.82
CA GLU A 24 -11.52 4.12 5.50
C GLU A 24 -10.60 4.79 4.46
N PRO A 25 -10.39 4.20 3.27
CA PRO A 25 -9.51 4.76 2.26
C PRO A 25 -10.02 6.13 1.80
N ALA A 26 -9.08 7.07 1.62
CA ALA A 26 -9.39 8.47 1.29
C ALA A 26 -10.28 8.63 0.05
N SER A 27 -10.16 7.75 -0.95
CA SER A 27 -11.02 7.74 -2.14
C SER A 27 -12.49 7.48 -1.80
N ARG A 28 -12.75 6.54 -0.89
CA ARG A 28 -14.08 6.14 -0.45
C ARG A 28 -14.72 7.20 0.46
N VAL A 29 -13.93 7.77 1.38
CA VAL A 29 -14.34 8.95 2.18
C VAL A 29 -14.71 10.12 1.26
N CYS A 30 -13.89 10.41 0.25
CA CYS A 30 -14.17 11.46 -0.72
C CYS A 30 -15.45 11.21 -1.54
N GLN A 31 -15.70 9.97 -1.97
CA GLN A 31 -16.94 9.64 -2.67
C GLN A 31 -18.16 9.80 -1.75
N ARG A 32 -18.09 9.27 -0.53
CA ARG A 32 -19.20 9.27 0.44
C ARG A 32 -19.65 10.68 0.82
N PHE A 33 -18.69 11.57 1.06
CA PHE A 33 -18.97 12.95 1.47
C PHE A 33 -18.91 13.96 0.32
N ASN A 34 -18.73 13.48 -0.92
CA ASN A 34 -18.55 14.28 -2.13
C ASN A 34 -17.50 15.40 -1.93
N LEU A 35 -16.33 14.99 -1.43
CA LEU A 35 -15.18 15.85 -1.14
C LEU A 35 -14.09 15.65 -2.20
N GLY A 36 -13.33 16.71 -2.48
CA GLY A 36 -12.15 16.60 -3.33
C GLY A 36 -10.98 15.94 -2.60
N LEU A 37 -10.32 14.96 -3.25
CA LEU A 37 -9.16 14.25 -2.69
C LEU A 37 -8.03 15.21 -2.28
N SER A 38 -7.76 16.23 -3.11
CA SER A 38 -6.75 17.25 -2.82
C SER A 38 -7.12 18.11 -1.61
N ALA A 39 -8.41 18.44 -1.44
CA ALA A 39 -8.89 19.22 -0.30
C ALA A 39 -8.77 18.41 1.01
N LEU A 40 -9.13 17.13 0.96
CA LEU A 40 -9.01 16.23 2.11
C LEU A 40 -7.55 16.05 2.54
N ARG A 41 -6.63 15.83 1.59
CA ARG A 41 -5.18 15.74 1.88
C ARG A 41 -4.61 17.04 2.44
N LYS A 42 -5.00 18.20 1.89
CA LYS A 42 -4.55 19.51 2.38
C LYS A 42 -5.00 19.74 3.82
N ARG A 43 -6.24 19.39 4.13
CA ARG A 43 -6.80 19.52 5.49
C ARG A 43 -6.20 18.52 6.47
N ALA A 44 -6.04 17.27 6.07
CA ALA A 44 -5.35 16.25 6.84
C ALA A 44 -3.91 16.66 7.20
N LYS A 45 -3.18 17.29 6.28
CA LYS A 45 -1.83 17.83 6.56
C LYS A 45 -1.87 19.01 7.54
N ALA A 46 -2.81 19.93 7.37
CA ALA A 46 -2.93 21.13 8.20
C ALA A 46 -3.37 20.81 9.64
N GLU A 47 -4.30 19.86 9.80
CA GLU A 47 -4.86 19.45 11.09
C GLU A 47 -4.18 18.21 11.68
N GLY A 48 -3.11 17.73 11.05
CA GLY A 48 -2.30 16.62 11.57
C GLY A 48 -3.02 15.28 11.64
N TRP A 49 -3.93 14.97 10.71
CA TRP A 49 -4.57 13.65 10.65
C TRP A 49 -3.53 12.62 10.18
N ARG A 50 -2.97 11.85 11.12
CA ARG A 50 -1.87 10.94 10.83
C ARG A 50 -2.39 9.59 10.36
N ARG A 51 -1.72 9.03 9.34
CA ARG A 51 -1.99 7.67 8.83
C ARG A 51 -1.45 6.56 9.72
N GLN A 52 -0.58 6.88 10.67
CA GLN A 52 -0.02 5.91 11.61
C GLN A 52 -1.09 5.32 12.56
N ASP A 53 -2.20 6.04 12.73
CA ASP A 53 -3.34 5.62 13.53
C ASP A 53 -4.34 4.78 12.69
N GLN A 54 -4.11 4.66 11.38
CA GLN A 54 -4.86 3.74 10.53
C GLN A 54 -4.30 2.31 10.71
N PRO A 55 -5.16 1.29 10.84
CA PRO A 55 -4.72 -0.06 10.51
C PRO A 55 -4.23 -0.04 9.05
N ASP A 56 -3.05 -0.60 8.80
CA ASP A 56 -2.41 -0.61 7.47
C ASP A 56 -3.30 -1.36 6.46
N ASP A 57 -4.12 -0.61 5.71
CA ASP A 57 -4.95 -1.11 4.61
C ASP A 57 -4.21 -0.99 3.26
N SER A 58 -2.88 -1.09 3.26
CA SER A 58 -2.11 -1.28 2.03
C SER A 58 -2.32 -2.72 1.55
N PRO A 59 -3.13 -2.99 0.51
CA PRO A 59 -3.29 -4.34 0.02
C PRO A 59 -2.10 -4.63 -0.88
N GLY A 60 -1.00 -5.10 -0.29
CA GLY A 60 0.19 -5.51 -1.05
C GLY A 60 1.53 -5.14 -0.45
N ARG A 61 1.58 -4.38 0.64
CA ARG A 61 2.83 -4.20 1.40
C ARG A 61 2.67 -4.85 2.75
N ALA A 62 2.89 -6.17 2.81
CA ALA A 62 3.16 -6.79 4.09
C ALA A 62 4.26 -5.97 4.78
N PRO A 63 4.10 -5.57 6.05
CA PRO A 63 5.17 -4.91 6.76
C PRO A 63 6.38 -5.84 6.67
N TYR A 64 7.48 -5.34 6.10
CA TYR A 64 8.77 -6.01 6.18
C TYR A 64 9.11 -6.08 7.66
N ASN A 65 8.64 -7.13 8.33
CA ASN A 65 8.89 -7.29 9.74
C ASN A 65 10.38 -7.63 9.81
N ARG A 66 11.14 -6.74 10.44
CA ARG A 66 12.58 -6.89 10.68
C ARG A 66 12.88 -8.08 11.61
N ARG A 67 11.83 -8.74 12.15
CA ARG A 67 11.91 -9.87 13.07
C ARG A 67 12.07 -11.21 12.34
N TRP A 68 11.66 -11.31 11.08
CA TRP A 68 12.00 -12.42 10.18
C TRP A 68 13.30 -12.06 9.48
N GLY A 69 14.41 -12.61 9.96
CA GLY A 69 15.60 -12.78 9.14
C GLY A 69 15.20 -13.63 7.93
N SER A 70 14.76 -12.96 6.86
CA SER A 70 14.09 -13.61 5.76
C SER A 70 15.12 -13.90 4.68
N THR A 71 15.66 -15.12 4.73
CA THR A 71 16.47 -15.68 3.63
C THR A 71 15.73 -15.48 2.31
N THR A 72 16.46 -15.26 1.22
CA THR A 72 15.91 -15.01 -0.12
C THR A 72 14.81 -16.02 -0.53
N VAL A 73 14.94 -17.28 -0.10
CA VAL A 73 13.94 -18.34 -0.30
C VAL A 73 12.59 -18.03 0.36
N GLN A 74 12.59 -17.46 1.56
CA GLN A 74 11.36 -17.10 2.27
C GLN A 74 10.66 -15.92 1.57
N LEU A 75 11.42 -14.95 1.06
CA LEU A 75 10.87 -13.83 0.28
C LEU A 75 10.23 -14.30 -1.03
N ILE A 76 10.84 -15.27 -1.72
CA ILE A 76 10.26 -15.90 -2.91
C ILE A 76 8.91 -16.58 -2.58
N GLY A 77 8.82 -17.28 -1.44
CA GLY A 77 7.58 -17.92 -0.99
C GLY A 77 6.44 -16.92 -0.78
N VAL A 78 6.71 -15.80 -0.13
CA VAL A 78 5.72 -14.72 0.08
C VAL A 78 5.31 -14.07 -1.23
N ALA A 79 6.27 -13.74 -2.09
CA ALA A 79 6.00 -13.12 -3.40
C ALA A 79 5.15 -14.03 -4.31
N ARG A 80 5.39 -15.36 -4.29
CA ARG A 80 4.56 -16.34 -5.03
C ARG A 80 3.12 -16.37 -4.53
N ALA A 81 2.90 -16.36 -3.22
CA ALA A 81 1.55 -16.33 -2.65
C ALA A 81 0.76 -15.08 -3.09
N GLN A 82 1.44 -13.92 -3.18
CA GLN A 82 0.83 -12.68 -3.66
C GLN A 82 0.53 -12.70 -5.16
N ALA A 83 1.43 -13.25 -5.99
CA ALA A 83 1.19 -13.40 -7.43
C ALA A 83 -0.06 -14.25 -7.71
N VAL A 84 -0.21 -15.40 -7.05
CA VAL A 84 -1.39 -16.28 -7.19
C VAL A 84 -2.67 -15.56 -6.79
N ARG A 85 -2.63 -14.75 -5.71
CA ARG A 85 -3.78 -13.94 -5.29
C ARG A 85 -4.14 -12.88 -6.33
N ALA A 86 -3.16 -12.17 -6.89
CA ALA A 86 -3.38 -11.16 -7.91
C ALA A 86 -4.01 -11.76 -9.19
N ILE A 87 -3.54 -12.95 -9.61
CA ILE A 87 -4.12 -13.69 -10.74
C ILE A 87 -5.58 -14.06 -10.47
N ARG A 88 -5.89 -14.61 -9.29
CA ARG A 88 -7.28 -14.97 -8.91
C ARG A 88 -8.23 -13.77 -8.89
N GLN A 89 -7.70 -12.57 -8.72
CA GLN A 89 -8.47 -11.33 -8.68
C GLN A 89 -8.48 -10.57 -10.02
N GLY A 90 -7.89 -11.12 -11.08
CA GLY A 90 -7.80 -10.47 -12.39
C GLY A 90 -6.88 -9.25 -12.43
N ARG A 91 -6.01 -9.06 -11.42
CA ARG A 91 -5.09 -7.92 -11.31
C ARG A 91 -3.78 -8.22 -12.04
N VAL A 92 -3.81 -8.16 -13.38
CA VAL A 92 -2.70 -8.59 -14.25
C VAL A 92 -1.39 -7.83 -13.99
N SER A 93 -1.44 -6.50 -13.90
CA SER A 93 -0.22 -5.69 -13.67
C SER A 93 0.44 -5.95 -12.31
N GLU A 94 -0.37 -6.30 -11.31
CA GLU A 94 0.13 -6.65 -9.98
C GLU A 94 0.74 -8.05 -9.97
N ALA A 95 0.12 -9.00 -10.65
CA ALA A 95 0.70 -10.32 -10.86
C ALA A 95 2.05 -10.22 -11.57
N GLU A 96 2.16 -9.39 -12.60
CA GLU A 96 3.41 -9.12 -13.32
C GLU A 96 4.48 -8.52 -12.41
N ALA A 97 4.12 -7.53 -11.60
CA ALA A 97 5.05 -6.91 -10.65
C ALA A 97 5.61 -7.95 -9.65
N TRP A 98 4.78 -8.86 -9.14
CA TRP A 98 5.22 -9.93 -8.25
C TRP A 98 6.11 -10.95 -8.94
N LEU A 99 5.82 -11.30 -10.19
CA LEU A 99 6.66 -12.21 -10.99
C LEU A 99 8.04 -11.62 -11.26
N GLN A 100 8.13 -10.31 -11.51
CA GLN A 100 9.42 -9.63 -11.67
C GLN A 100 10.22 -9.64 -10.36
N GLU A 101 9.58 -9.39 -9.22
CA GLU A 101 10.25 -9.43 -7.92
C GLU A 101 10.77 -10.84 -7.58
N ILE A 102 10.01 -11.90 -7.92
CA ILE A 102 10.48 -13.30 -7.76
C ILE A 102 11.75 -13.54 -8.57
N ARG A 103 11.78 -13.13 -9.85
CA ARG A 103 12.96 -13.30 -10.71
C ARG A 103 14.18 -12.58 -10.15
N ARG A 104 13.98 -11.36 -9.62
CA ARG A 104 15.04 -10.57 -8.98
C ARG A 104 15.62 -11.29 -7.76
N LEU A 105 14.75 -11.83 -6.91
CA LEU A 105 15.16 -12.57 -5.72
C LEU A 105 15.90 -13.86 -6.10
N GLU A 106 15.45 -14.57 -7.13
CA GLU A 106 16.15 -15.76 -7.65
C GLU A 106 17.56 -15.40 -8.15
N GLN A 107 17.73 -14.28 -8.86
CA GLN A 107 19.06 -13.81 -9.28
C GLN A 107 19.98 -13.48 -8.10
N LEU A 108 19.44 -12.85 -7.05
CA LEU A 108 20.20 -12.53 -5.83
C LEU A 108 20.61 -13.78 -5.06
N ALA A 109 19.73 -14.79 -4.98
CA ALA A 109 20.07 -16.08 -4.38
C ALA A 109 21.21 -16.78 -5.13
N LEU A 110 21.15 -16.77 -6.47
CA LEU A 110 22.20 -17.34 -7.30
C LEU A 110 23.54 -16.61 -7.11
N SER A 111 23.53 -15.27 -7.02
CA SER A 111 24.76 -14.49 -6.81
C SER A 111 25.38 -14.72 -5.43
N ASP A 112 24.56 -14.83 -4.39
CA ASP A 112 25.01 -15.06 -3.01
C ASP A 112 25.69 -16.43 -2.84
N HIS A 113 25.11 -17.46 -3.49
CA HIS A 113 25.70 -18.80 -3.55
C HIS A 113 27.04 -18.86 -4.31
N LEU A 114 27.22 -18.06 -5.37
CA LEU A 114 28.49 -17.99 -6.10
C LEU A 114 29.58 -17.25 -5.32
N GLN A 115 29.23 -16.19 -4.59
CA GLN A 115 30.17 -15.45 -3.75
C GLN A 115 30.65 -16.29 -2.56
N THR A 116 29.76 -17.09 -1.97
CA THR A 116 30.10 -17.97 -0.84
C THR A 116 31.08 -19.10 -1.23
N ARG A 117 31.05 -19.59 -2.48
CA ARG A 117 31.95 -20.67 -2.95
C ARG A 117 33.34 -20.19 -3.38
N ARG A 118 33.56 -18.89 -3.61
CA ARG A 118 34.85 -18.34 -4.05
C ARG A 118 35.86 -18.06 -2.92
N VAL A 119 35.43 -18.18 -1.67
CA VAL A 119 36.24 -17.87 -0.47
C VAL A 119 36.66 -19.14 0.29
N ARG A 120 36.71 -20.29 -0.39
CA ARG A 120 37.19 -21.56 0.17
C ARG A 120 38.29 -22.17 -0.69
#